data_AF-K0NDQ6-F1
#
_entry.id   AF-K0NDQ6-F1
#
_cell.length_a   1.000
_cell.length_b   1.000
_cell.length_c   1.000
_cell.angle_alpha   90.00
_cell.angle_beta   90.00
_cell.angle_gamma   90.00
#
_symmetry.space_group_name_H-M   'P 1'
#
loop_
_entity.id
_entity.type
_entity.pdbx_description
1 polymer ?
#
loop_
_entity_poly.entity_id
_entity_poly.type
_entity_poly.pdbx_seq_one_letter_code
_entity_poly.pdbx_strand_id
1 'polypeptide(L)'
;MPKTRLNISIDQDLADFVKVYVQENRTTMADVVTQFVLALKRHSQGDSMEIILSNPDFSKALLDVQSNLRNGTSQWHTFEDVFGD
;
A
#
# COMPACT_ATOMS: atom_id res chain seq x y z
N MET A 1 -3.06 16.76 -9.85
CA MET A 1 -1.61 16.43 -9.82
C MET A 1 -0.99 16.78 -11.17
N PRO A 2 0.13 17.52 -11.19
CA PRO A 2 0.86 17.74 -12.43
C PRO A 2 1.41 16.41 -12.96
N LYS A 3 1.14 16.11 -14.23
CA LYS A 3 1.62 14.89 -14.91
C LYS A 3 2.94 15.20 -15.61
N THR A 4 4.01 14.52 -15.22
CA THR A 4 5.31 14.56 -15.90
C THR A 4 5.38 13.42 -16.91
N ARG A 5 5.91 13.69 -18.11
CA ARG A 5 6.10 12.65 -19.14
C ARG A 5 7.44 11.93 -18.92
N LEU A 6 7.42 10.61 -19.05
CA LEU A 6 8.60 9.76 -19.03
C LEU A 6 8.63 8.96 -20.34
N ASN A 7 9.72 9.08 -21.09
CA ASN A 7 9.97 8.25 -22.27
C ASN A 7 11.00 7.19 -21.89
N ILE A 8 10.63 5.92 -22.03
CA ILE A 8 11.48 4.77 -21.71
C ILE A 8 11.54 3.82 -22.91
N SER A 9 12.72 3.30 -23.18
CA SER A 9 12.89 2.16 -24.07
C SER A 9 12.87 0.89 -23.24
N ILE A 10 12.13 -0.11 -23.70
CA ILE A 10 12.05 -1.42 -23.08
C ILE A 10 12.25 -2.49 -24.15
N ASP A 11 12.71 -3.66 -23.72
CA ASP A 11 12.79 -4.83 -24.59
C ASP A 11 11.42 -5.18 -25.18
N GLN A 12 11.42 -5.67 -26.42
CA GLN A 12 10.19 -5.95 -27.16
C GLN A 12 9.34 -7.04 -26.50
N ASP A 13 9.96 -8.09 -25.98
CA ASP A 13 9.25 -9.20 -25.32
C ASP A 13 8.60 -8.71 -24.02
N LEU A 14 9.29 -7.83 -23.28
CA LEU A 14 8.74 -7.18 -22.10
C LEU A 14 7.58 -6.23 -22.44
N ALA A 15 7.67 -5.49 -23.56
CA ALA A 15 6.60 -4.63 -24.02
C ALA A 15 5.33 -5.43 -24.34
N ASP A 16 5.50 -6.59 -25.00
CA ASP A 16 4.39 -7.45 -25.37
C ASP A 16 3.79 -8.16 -24.16
N PHE A 17 4.62 -8.61 -23.22
CA PHE A 17 4.16 -9.12 -21.93
C PHE A 17 3.31 -8.09 -21.16
N VAL A 18 3.83 -6.86 -21.03
CA VAL A 18 3.15 -5.81 -20.27
C VAL A 18 1.79 -5.48 -20.87
N LYS A 19 1.64 -5.46 -22.20
CA LYS A 19 0.35 -5.20 -22.86
C LYS A 19 -0.72 -6.20 -22.42
N VAL A 20 -0.38 -7.49 -22.36
CA VAL A 20 -1.28 -8.55 -21.90
C VAL A 20 -1.59 -8.35 -20.42
N TYR A 21 -0.55 -8.15 -19.59
CA TYR A 21 -0.71 -7.97 -18.15
C TYR A 21 -1.65 -6.79 -17.80
N VAL A 22 -1.45 -5.63 -18.42
CA VAL A 22 -2.25 -4.44 -18.11
C VAL A 22 -3.70 -4.61 -18.55
N GLN A 23 -3.96 -5.33 -19.64
CA GLN A 23 -5.30 -5.64 -20.11
C GLN A 23 -6.03 -6.59 -19.15
N GLU A 24 -5.38 -7.67 -18.72
CA GLU A 24 -5.96 -8.64 -17.78
C GLU A 24 -6.29 -7.99 -16.42
N ASN A 25 -5.42 -7.10 -15.95
CA ASN A 25 -5.53 -6.45 -14.65
C ASN A 25 -6.27 -5.10 -14.69
N ARG A 26 -6.86 -4.73 -15.84
CA ARG A 26 -7.60 -3.46 -16.05
C ARG A 26 -6.83 -2.22 -15.55
N THR A 27 -5.54 -2.18 -15.85
CA THR A 27 -4.61 -1.11 -15.46
C THR A 27 -3.89 -0.55 -16.69
N THR A 28 -2.91 0.34 -16.50
CA THR A 28 -2.10 0.89 -17.58
C THR A 28 -0.61 0.70 -17.31
N MET A 29 0.21 0.72 -18.37
CA MET A 29 1.67 0.69 -18.19
C MET A 29 2.16 1.89 -17.36
N ALA A 30 1.53 3.05 -17.53
CA ALA A 30 1.84 4.22 -16.71
C ALA A 30 1.57 3.96 -15.22
N ASP A 31 0.48 3.27 -14.87
CA ASP A 31 0.16 2.93 -13.48
C ASP A 31 1.15 1.90 -12.91
N VAL A 32 1.49 0.86 -13.68
CA VAL A 32 2.49 -0.14 -13.28
C VAL A 32 3.84 0.52 -12.99
N VAL A 33 4.34 1.35 -13.91
CA VAL A 33 5.61 2.07 -13.73
C VAL A 33 5.52 3.04 -12.55
N THR A 34 4.40 3.75 -12.40
CA THR A 34 4.20 4.67 -11.28
C THR A 34 4.25 3.94 -9.94
N GLN A 35 3.56 2.80 -9.82
CA GLN A 35 3.56 2.01 -8.58
C GLN A 35 4.94 1.40 -8.29
N PHE A 36 5.64 0.92 -9.31
CA PHE A 36 7.01 0.43 -9.15
C PHE A 36 7.95 1.53 -8.63
N VAL A 37 7.93 2.71 -9.24
CA VAL A 37 8.76 3.84 -8.81
C VAL A 37 8.35 4.34 -7.41
N LEU A 38 7.05 4.33 -7.08
CA LEU A 38 6.58 4.65 -5.73
C LEU A 38 7.08 3.64 -4.70
N ALA A 39 7.08 2.34 -5.02
CA ALA A 39 7.61 1.31 -4.14
C ALA A 39 9.10 1.51 -3.91
N LEU A 40 9.88 1.78 -4.96
CA LEU A 40 11.31 2.11 -4.84
C LEU A 40 11.55 3.36 -4.00
N LYS A 41 10.77 4.42 -4.21
CA LYS A 41 10.84 5.66 -3.42
C LYS A 41 10.59 5.35 -1.94
N ARG A 42 9.50 4.66 -1.61
CA ARG A 42 9.16 4.28 -0.23
C ARG A 42 10.27 3.45 0.41
N HIS A 43 10.82 2.49 -0.32
CA HIS A 43 11.94 1.68 0.15
C HIS A 43 13.19 2.54 0.41
N SER A 44 13.56 3.43 -0.52
CA SER A 44 14.74 4.30 -0.37
C SER A 44 14.61 5.33 0.75
N GLN A 45 13.38 5.70 1.11
CA GLN A 45 13.10 6.68 2.15
C GLN A 45 12.87 6.05 3.52
N GLY A 46 12.81 4.71 3.65
CA GLY A 46 12.49 4.02 4.91
C GLY A 46 11.02 4.16 5.37
N ASP A 47 10.18 4.80 4.56
CA ASP A 47 9.21 5.77 5.09
C ASP A 47 7.75 5.34 5.01
N SER A 48 7.42 4.19 5.57
CA SER A 48 5.99 3.92 5.84
C SER A 48 5.78 3.26 7.19
N MET A 49 6.64 2.32 7.56
CA MET A 49 6.55 1.74 8.91
C MET A 49 7.24 2.61 9.95
N GLU A 50 8.38 3.22 9.66
CA GLU A 50 9.16 3.93 10.67
C GLU A 50 8.49 5.26 11.11
N ILE A 51 7.88 6.02 10.18
CA ILE A 51 7.05 7.19 10.54
C ILE A 51 5.80 6.79 11.35
N ILE A 52 5.11 5.72 10.95
CA ILE A 52 3.87 5.32 11.60
C ILE A 52 4.16 4.75 13.00
N LEU A 53 5.22 3.96 13.14
CA LEU A 53 5.65 3.37 14.42
C LEU A 53 6.38 4.35 15.34
N SER A 54 6.96 5.43 14.80
CA SER A 54 7.54 6.50 15.63
C SER A 54 6.49 7.40 16.28
N ASN A 55 5.22 7.31 15.86
CA ASN A 55 4.12 7.93 16.61
C ASN A 55 3.88 7.12 17.91
N PRO A 56 4.10 7.73 19.09
CA PRO A 56 4.00 7.01 20.37
C PRO A 56 2.58 6.55 20.68
N ASP A 57 1.55 7.29 20.27
CA ASP A 57 0.15 6.93 20.50
C ASP A 57 -0.27 5.75 19.62
N PHE A 58 0.17 5.74 18.36
CA PHE A 58 -0.06 4.63 17.44
C PHE A 58 0.65 3.35 17.92
N SER A 59 1.93 3.46 18.28
CA SER A 59 2.73 2.35 18.79
C SER A 59 2.11 1.73 20.04
N LYS A 60 1.66 2.57 20.98
CA LYS A 60 0.95 2.12 22.18
C LYS A 60 -0.37 1.42 21.85
N ALA A 61 -1.21 2.02 21.02
CA ALA A 61 -2.49 1.42 20.61
C ALA A 61 -2.30 0.05 19.92
N LEU A 62 -1.26 -0.08 19.09
CA LEU A 62 -0.92 -1.34 18.43
C LEU A 62 -0.55 -2.44 19.44
N LEU A 63 0.31 -2.11 20.41
CA LEU A 63 0.73 -3.04 21.46
C LEU A 63 -0.46 -3.47 22.35
N ASP A 64 -1.35 -2.53 22.68
CA ASP A 64 -2.54 -2.80 23.48
C ASP A 64 -3.50 -3.75 22.73
N VAL A 65 -3.75 -3.51 21.45
CA VAL A 65 -4.57 -4.41 20.60
C VAL A 65 -3.92 -5.79 20.49
N GLN A 66 -2.61 -5.87 20.25
CA GLN A 66 -1.89 -7.14 20.14
C GLN A 66 -1.98 -7.95 21.44
N SER A 67 -1.82 -7.29 22.59
CA SER A 67 -1.97 -7.91 23.91
C SER A 67 -3.39 -8.45 24.12
N ASN A 68 -4.41 -7.67 23.77
CA ASN A 68 -5.81 -8.07 23.94
C ASN A 68 -6.20 -9.24 23.02
N LEU A 69 -5.67 -9.29 21.79
CA LEU A 69 -5.89 -10.41 20.88
C LEU A 69 -5.23 -11.68 21.42
N ARG A 70 -3.99 -11.57 21.91
CA ARG A 70 -3.26 -12.71 22.49
C ARG A 70 -3.92 -13.26 23.75
N ASN A 71 -4.47 -12.38 24.58
CA ASN A 71 -5.13 -12.76 25.82
C ASN A 71 -6.61 -13.15 25.62
N GLY A 72 -7.13 -13.06 24.39
CA GLY A 72 -8.51 -13.38 24.07
C GLY A 72 -9.55 -12.42 24.67
N THR A 73 -9.13 -11.21 25.04
CA THR A 73 -9.99 -10.18 25.66
C THR A 73 -10.60 -9.20 24.66
N SER A 74 -10.32 -9.39 23.36
CA SER A 74 -10.85 -8.54 22.30
C SER A 74 -12.32 -8.84 22.01
N GLN A 75 -13.12 -7.79 21.87
CA GLN A 75 -14.53 -7.88 21.45
C GLN A 75 -14.66 -7.53 19.98
N TRP A 76 -15.44 -8.32 19.25
CA TRP A 76 -15.78 -8.05 17.86
C TRP A 76 -17.12 -7.35 17.82
N HIS A 77 -17.17 -6.23 17.10
CA HIS A 77 -18.38 -5.45 16.91
C HIS A 77 -18.76 -5.48 15.43
N THR A 78 -20.06 -5.48 15.13
CA THR A 78 -20.52 -5.31 13.76
C THR A 78 -20.36 -3.85 13.32
N PHE A 79 -20.48 -3.60 12.01
CA PHE A 79 -20.40 -2.23 11.50
C PHE A 79 -21.48 -1.32 12.13
N GLU A 80 -22.70 -1.84 12.27
CA GLU A 80 -23.82 -1.12 12.89
C GLU A 80 -23.58 -0.83 14.38
N ASP A 81 -22.94 -1.74 15.11
CA ASP A 81 -22.60 -1.52 16.53
C ASP A 81 -21.61 -0.35 16.75
N VAL A 82 -20.75 -0.08 15.75
CA VAL A 82 -19.68 0.93 15.86
C VAL A 82 -20.05 2.25 15.20
N PHE A 83 -20.83 2.19 14.11
CA PHE A 83 -21.10 3.34 13.25
C PHE A 83 -22.59 3.57 12.95
N GLY A 84 -23.48 2.77 13.54
CA GLY A 84 -24.92 3.07 13.53
C GLY A 84 -25.21 4.32 14.35
N ASP A 85 -26.25 5.06 13.95
CA ASP A 85 -26.71 6.29 14.62
C ASP A 85 -27.13 6.06 16.09
#